data_AF-A0A7Y0S1R8-F1
#
_entry.id   AF-A0A7Y0S1R8-F1
#
_cell.length_a   1.000
_cell.length_b   1.000
_cell.length_c   1.000
_cell.angle_alpha   90.00
_cell.angle_beta   90.00
_cell.angle_gamma   90.00
#
_symmetry.space_group_name_H-M   'P 1'
#
loop_
_entity.id
_entity.type
_entity.pdbx_description
1 polymer ?
#
loop_
_entity_poly.entity_id
_entity_poly.type
_entity_poly.pdbx_seq_one_letter_code
_entity_poly.pdbx_strand_id
1 'polypeptide(L)'
;MWTSAVKTKSTSGRGSSNKLELYGVKKLRELILELAVRGKLVPQDPNDEPASVLLERIAAEKAQLVKEKKIKKPRKYEPIDDNSLPF
;
A
#
# COMPACT_ATOMS: atom_id res chain seq x y z
N MET A 1 19.66 -16.95 4.42
CA MET A 1 18.53 -16.79 5.36
C MET A 1 18.76 -15.55 6.21
N TRP A 2 17.81 -14.62 6.29
CA TRP A 2 17.88 -13.37 7.07
C TRP A 2 17.54 -13.58 8.56
N THR A 3 17.67 -14.83 9.03
CA THR A 3 17.33 -15.26 10.39
C THR A 3 18.26 -14.69 11.45
N SER A 4 19.44 -14.20 11.07
CA SER A 4 20.34 -13.49 12.00
C SER A 4 19.97 -12.01 12.07
N ALA A 5 19.68 -11.51 13.28
CA ALA A 5 19.41 -10.10 13.54
C ALA A 5 20.62 -9.20 13.19
N VAL A 6 21.83 -9.75 13.32
CA VAL A 6 23.09 -9.01 13.16
C VAL A 6 23.98 -9.67 12.10
N LYS A 7 24.59 -8.86 11.25
CA LYS A 7 25.65 -9.25 10.32
C LYS A 7 26.96 -8.58 10.74
N THR A 8 28.03 -9.35 10.85
CA THR A 8 29.36 -8.82 11.11
C THR A 8 29.96 -8.31 9.80
N LYS A 9 30.34 -7.04 9.74
CA LYS A 9 31.05 -6.49 8.58
C LYS A 9 32.56 -6.74 8.73
N SER A 10 33.18 -7.42 7.77
CA SER A 10 34.63 -7.61 7.72
C SER A 10 35.29 -6.31 7.27
N THR A 11 36.00 -5.62 8.17
CA THR A 11 36.94 -4.57 7.80
C THR A 11 38.35 -5.13 7.91
N SER A 12 39.09 -5.16 6.81
CA SER A 12 40.52 -5.49 6.81
C SER A 12 41.26 -4.22 7.26
N GLY A 13 41.62 -4.13 8.55
CA GLY A 13 42.33 -2.96 9.09
C GLY A 13 42.11 -2.73 10.61
N ARG A 14 43.08 -2.04 11.23
CA ARG A 14 43.08 -1.65 12.66
C ARG A 14 42.01 -0.58 12.90
N GLY A 15 40.94 -0.94 13.61
CA GLY A 15 39.88 0.00 14.02
C GLY A 15 38.54 -0.71 14.16
N SER A 16 38.26 -1.26 15.35
CA SER A 16 37.12 -2.13 15.61
C SER A 16 36.26 -1.57 16.73
N SER A 17 35.28 -0.73 16.42
CA SER A 17 34.21 -0.44 17.40
C SER A 17 32.78 -0.60 16.87
N ASN A 18 32.54 -0.60 15.55
CA ASN A 18 31.17 -0.68 15.00
C ASN A 18 31.01 -1.76 13.92
N LYS A 19 31.37 -3.01 14.22
CA LYS A 19 31.32 -4.15 13.27
C LYS A 19 29.95 -4.81 13.11
N LEU A 20 28.92 -4.36 13.83
CA LEU A 20 27.61 -5.00 13.85
C LEU A 20 26.62 -4.18 13.00
N GLU A 21 26.04 -4.81 11.96
CA GLU A 21 24.95 -4.27 11.15
C GLU A 21 23.66 -5.01 11.49
N LEU A 22 22.56 -4.28 11.74
CA LEU A 22 21.23 -4.86 12.01
C LEU A 22 20.52 -5.32 10.72
N TYR A 23 21.17 -6.18 9.95
CA TYR A 23 20.72 -6.63 8.63
C TYR A 23 19.34 -7.32 8.67
N GLY A 24 19.13 -8.26 9.60
CA GLY A 24 17.87 -9.01 9.70
C GLY A 24 16.67 -8.12 10.06
N VAL A 25 16.87 -7.18 10.99
CA VAL A 25 15.82 -6.22 11.40
C VAL A 25 15.44 -5.30 10.24
N LYS A 26 16.43 -4.84 9.46
CA LYS A 26 16.17 -4.02 8.27
C LYS A 26 15.33 -4.78 7.24
N LYS A 27 15.70 -6.03 6.93
CA LYS A 27 14.97 -6.86 5.97
C LYS A 27 13.54 -7.19 6.41
N LEU A 28 13.33 -7.44 7.70
CA LEU A 28 11.99 -7.65 8.25
C LEU A 28 11.10 -6.41 8.06
N ARG A 29 11.63 -5.22 8.35
CA ARG A 29 10.88 -3.96 8.16
C ARG A 29 10.51 -3.71 6.70
N GLU A 30 11.44 -3.96 5.78
CA GLU A 30 11.18 -3.86 4.33
C GLU A 30 10.04 -4.81 3.91
N LEU A 31 10.05 -6.05 4.38
CA LEU A 31 9.01 -7.04 4.07
C LEU A 31 7.65 -6.66 4.65
N ILE A 32 7.60 -6.21 5.92
CA ILE A 32 6.35 -5.76 6.55
C ILE A 32 5.75 -4.58 5.77
N LEU A 33 6.57 -3.62 5.36
CA LEU A 33 6.11 -2.47 4.58
C LEU A 33 5.52 -2.91 3.24
N GLU A 34 6.19 -3.82 2.52
CA GLU A 34 5.69 -4.36 1.25
C GLU A 34 4.33 -5.07 1.43
N LEU A 35 4.18 -5.87 2.48
CA LEU A 35 2.92 -6.54 2.80
C LEU A 35 1.81 -5.55 3.21
N ALA A 36 2.17 -4.49 3.94
CA ALA A 36 1.25 -3.43 4.33
C ALA A 36 0.70 -2.68 3.12
N VAL A 37 1.59 -2.25 2.22
CA VAL A 37 1.22 -1.54 0.99
C VAL A 37 0.33 -2.40 0.09
N ARG A 38 0.54 -3.72 0.07
CA ARG A 38 -0.32 -4.66 -0.65
C ARG A 38 -1.63 -5.01 0.07
N GLY A 39 -1.85 -4.56 1.31
CA GLY A 39 -3.04 -4.89 2.10
C GLY A 39 -3.09 -6.34 2.62
N LYS A 40 -1.94 -7.04 2.69
CA LYS A 40 -1.86 -8.46 3.08
C LYS A 40 -1.64 -8.70 4.58
N LEU A 41 -1.57 -7.64 5.38
CA LEU A 41 -1.36 -7.76 6.83
C LEU A 41 -2.61 -8.17 7.61
N VAL A 42 -3.78 -8.09 6.98
CA VAL A 42 -5.07 -8.48 7.57
C VAL A 42 -5.69 -9.55 6.66
N PRO A 43 -6.27 -10.64 7.23
CA PRO A 43 -7.02 -11.61 6.46
C PRO A 43 -8.12 -10.94 5.63
N GLN A 44 -8.17 -11.25 4.34
CA GLN A 44 -9.27 -10.82 3.48
C GLN A 44 -10.45 -11.78 3.70
N ASP A 45 -11.65 -11.27 3.97
CA ASP A 45 -12.84 -12.12 4.05
C ASP A 45 -13.35 -12.36 2.61
N PRO A 46 -13.42 -13.61 2.13
CA PRO A 46 -13.96 -13.90 0.80
C PRO A 46 -15.43 -13.52 0.65
N ASN A 47 -16.15 -13.28 1.74
CA ASN A 47 -17.53 -12.80 1.75
C ASN A 47 -17.63 -11.27 1.79
N ASP A 48 -16.51 -10.54 1.82
CA ASP A 48 -16.53 -9.09 1.78
C ASP A 48 -17.25 -8.59 0.52
N GLU A 49 -18.06 -7.55 0.68
CA GLU A 49 -18.77 -6.97 -0.45
C GLU A 49 -17.75 -6.42 -1.48
N PRO A 50 -17.92 -6.71 -2.78
CA PRO A 50 -17.03 -6.15 -3.78
C PRO A 50 -17.20 -4.63 -3.81
N ALA A 51 -16.10 -3.91 -4.03
CA ALA A 51 -16.09 -2.45 -4.03
C ALA A 51 -17.09 -1.85 -5.04
N SER A 52 -17.47 -2.58 -6.09
CA SER A 52 -18.51 -2.17 -7.05
C SER A 52 -19.84 -1.87 -6.39
N VAL A 53 -20.27 -2.69 -5.42
CA VAL A 53 -21.55 -2.52 -4.72
C VAL A 53 -21.54 -1.23 -3.89
N LEU A 54 -20.42 -0.94 -3.22
CA LEU A 54 -20.24 0.31 -2.48
C LEU A 54 -20.25 1.52 -3.43
N LEU A 55 -19.60 1.42 -4.60
CA LEU A 55 -19.58 2.49 -5.59
C LEU A 55 -20.97 2.79 -6.15
N GLU A 56 -21.80 1.77 -6.38
CA GLU A 56 -23.20 1.93 -6.80
C GLU A 56 -24.03 2.69 -5.74
N ARG A 57 -23.90 2.32 -4.46
CA ARG A 57 -24.55 3.02 -3.35
C ARG A 57 -24.12 4.49 -3.27
N ILE A 58 -22.82 4.75 -3.37
CA ILE A 58 -22.26 6.11 -3.38
C ILE A 58 -22.79 6.91 -4.58
N ALA A 59 -22.91 6.29 -5.76
CA ALA A 59 -23.43 6.96 -6.95
C ALA A 59 -24.91 7.34 -6.79
N ALA A 60 -25.72 6.45 -6.23
CA ALA A 60 -27.13 6.70 -5.94
C ALA A 60 -27.31 7.83 -4.92
N GLU A 61 -26.57 7.78 -3.81
CA GLU A 61 -26.60 8.81 -2.78
C GLU A 61 -26.16 10.18 -3.32
N LYS A 62 -25.07 10.22 -4.10
CA LYS A 62 -24.63 11.45 -4.78
C LYS A 62 -25.70 12.00 -5.72
N ALA A 63 -26.39 11.15 -6.49
CA ALA A 63 -27.44 11.59 -7.39
C ALA A 63 -28.61 12.24 -6.61
N GLN A 64 -28.97 11.67 -5.46
CA GLN A 64 -29.97 12.26 -4.57
C GLN A 64 -29.51 13.61 -4.00
N LEU A 65 -28.29 13.71 -3.49
CA LEU A 65 -27.74 14.97 -2.95
C LEU A 65 -27.62 16.08 -4.01
N VAL A 66 -27.34 15.73 -5.27
CA VAL A 66 -27.36 16.67 -6.39
C VAL A 66 -28.78 17.16 -6.66
N LYS A 67 -29.79 16.26 -6.61
CA LYS A 67 -31.21 16.62 -6.77
C LYS A 67 -31.68 17.55 -5.65
N GLU A 68 -31.24 17.29 -4.43
CA GLU A 68 -31.49 18.13 -3.24
C GLU A 68 -30.66 19.43 -3.23
N LYS A 69 -29.82 19.68 -4.24
CA LYS A 69 -28.93 20.85 -4.36
C LYS A 69 -27.93 21.03 -3.20
N LYS A 70 -27.68 19.99 -2.42
CA LYS A 70 -26.69 20.00 -1.32
C LYS A 70 -25.26 19.91 -1.84
N ILE A 71 -25.05 19.24 -2.97
CA ILE A 71 -23.74 19.12 -3.64
C ILE A 71 -23.83 19.52 -5.11
N LYS A 72 -22.73 20.05 -5.65
CA LYS A 72 -22.61 20.35 -7.09
C LYS A 72 -22.43 19.06 -7.89
N LYS A 73 -22.94 19.03 -9.12
CA LYS A 73 -22.74 17.91 -10.04
C LYS A 73 -21.24 17.71 -10.29
N PRO A 74 -20.71 16.48 -10.14
CA PRO A 74 -19.29 16.21 -10.38
C PRO A 74 -18.93 16.46 -11.85
N ARG A 75 -17.71 16.94 -12.10
CA ARG A 75 -17.16 17.11 -13.45
C ARG A 75 -16.87 15.73 -14.02
N LYS A 76 -17.23 15.51 -15.29
CA LYS A 76 -16.78 14.31 -16.02
C LYS A 76 -15.28 14.48 -16.30
N TYR A 77 -14.49 13.50 -15.90
CA TYR A 77 -13.09 13.41 -16.32
C TYR A 77 -13.03 12.82 -17.73
N GLU A 78 -11.99 13.15 -18.47
CA GLU A 78 -11.72 12.51 -19.76
C GLU A 78 -11.40 11.03 -19.55
N PRO A 79 -11.80 10.15 -20.48
CA PRO A 79 -11.43 8.74 -20.42
C PRO A 79 -9.90 8.62 -20.43
N ILE A 80 -9.38 7.76 -19.54
CA ILE A 80 -7.97 7.44 -19.47
C ILE A 80 -7.62 6.63 -20.72
N ASP A 81 -6.60 7.07 -21.48
CA ASP A 81 -6.09 6.32 -22.64
C ASP A 81 -5.26 5.13 -22.15
N ASP A 82 -5.43 3.96 -22.78
CA ASP A 82 -4.74 2.72 -22.39
C ASP A 82 -3.22 2.86 -22.50
N ASN A 83 -2.72 3.74 -23.38
CA ASN A 83 -1.28 4.05 -23.51
C ASN A 83 -0.70 4.87 -22.34
N SER A 84 -1.53 5.37 -21.43
CA SER A 84 -1.11 6.19 -20.28
C SER A 84 -1.01 5.42 -18.97
N LEU A 85 -1.31 4.11 -18.99
CA LEU A 85 -1.21 3.25 -17.82
C LEU A 85 0.26 2.94 -17.51
N PRO A 86 0.72 3.11 -16.25
CA PRO A 86 2.14 2.98 -15.89
C PRO A 86 2.65 1.53 -15.78
N PHE A 87 1.90 0.52 -16.26
CA PHE A 87 2.26 -0.90 -16.21
C PHE A 87 1.70 -1.67 -17.41
#